data_AF-A0A9P0P7L9-F1
#
_entry.id   AF-A0A9P0P7L9-F1
#
_cell.length_a   1.000
_cell.length_b   1.000
_cell.length_c   1.000
_cell.angle_alpha   90.00
_cell.angle_beta   90.00
_cell.angle_gamma   90.00
#
_symmetry.space_group_name_H-M   'P 1'
#
loop_
_entity.id
_entity.type
_entity.pdbx_description
1 polymer ?
#
loop_
_entity_poly.entity_id
_entity_poly.type
_entity_poly.pdbx_seq_one_letter_code
_entity_poly.pdbx_strand_id
1 'polypeptide(L)'
;MEYFRSGLKSVLGAPPPGTQPTGAETVERLVNRVSTSTLLEDRRDACRALKALSKKYRLEVGAQGMDILTQVLELDRSDCEIVGYV
;
A
#
# COMPACT_ATOMS: atom_id res chain seq x y z
N MET A 1 -10.98 -35.13 16.20
CA MET A 1 -11.17 -34.86 14.76
C MET A 1 -10.39 -33.60 14.41
N GLU A 2 -9.10 -33.71 14.09
CA GLU A 2 -8.21 -32.55 13.82
C GLU A 2 -7.42 -32.69 12.51
N TYR A 3 -7.85 -33.57 11.61
CA TYR A 3 -7.05 -33.93 10.43
C TYR A 3 -7.45 -33.16 9.15
N PHE A 4 -8.45 -32.28 9.20
CA PHE A 4 -8.99 -31.62 8.01
C PHE A 4 -8.55 -30.15 7.81
N ARG A 5 -7.79 -29.56 8.75
CA ARG A 5 -7.30 -28.16 8.63
C ARG A 5 -5.94 -28.02 7.93
N SER A 6 -5.24 -29.12 7.66
CA SER A 6 -3.87 -29.07 7.10
C SER A 6 -3.81 -29.15 5.57
N GLY A 7 -4.85 -29.69 4.90
CA GLY A 7 -4.82 -29.98 3.46
C GLY A 7 -4.80 -28.76 2.53
N LEU A 8 -5.32 -27.61 2.96
CA LEU A 8 -5.36 -26.40 2.13
C LEU A 8 -4.08 -25.55 2.22
N LYS A 9 -3.21 -25.80 3.21
CA LYS A 9 -1.92 -25.10 3.33
C LYS A 9 -0.85 -25.65 2.38
N SER A 10 -1.04 -26.85 1.84
CA SER A 10 -0.02 -27.55 1.05
C SER A 10 -0.06 -27.27 -0.46
N VAL A 11 -1.16 -26.76 -1.00
CA VAL A 11 -1.35 -26.64 -2.47
C VAL A 11 -1.15 -25.22 -3.02
N LEU A 12 -0.99 -24.23 -2.15
CA LEU A 12 -0.86 -22.81 -2.54
C LEU A 12 0.51 -22.20 -2.26
N GLY A 13 1.51 -23.00 -1.89
CA GLY A 13 2.88 -22.52 -1.67
C GLY A 13 2.92 -21.37 -0.67
N ALA A 14 2.88 -21.68 0.63
CA ALA A 14 3.16 -20.66 1.64
C ALA A 14 4.51 -20.01 1.30
N PRO A 15 4.59 -18.68 1.10
CA PRO A 15 5.86 -18.02 0.84
C PRO A 15 6.81 -18.35 1.99
N PRO A 16 8.10 -18.60 1.71
CA PRO A 16 9.05 -19.02 2.72
C PRO A 16 9.02 -18.04 3.91
N PRO A 17 9.08 -18.55 5.16
CA PRO A 17 9.10 -17.71 6.35
C PRO A 17 10.36 -16.82 6.28
N GLY A 18 10.16 -15.56 5.89
CA GLY A 18 11.25 -14.61 5.62
C GLY A 18 10.98 -13.62 4.49
N THR A 19 10.00 -13.85 3.60
CA THR A 19 9.70 -12.95 2.46
C THR A 19 8.51 -12.02 2.70
N GLN A 20 8.07 -11.81 3.95
CA GLN A 20 7.07 -10.78 4.19
C GLN A 20 7.72 -9.40 3.98
N PRO A 21 7.21 -8.58 3.04
CA PRO A 21 7.76 -7.26 2.83
C PRO A 21 7.65 -6.47 4.12
N THR A 22 8.73 -5.77 4.47
CA THR A 22 8.75 -4.88 5.63
C THR A 22 7.75 -3.73 5.44
N GLY A 23 7.41 -3.04 6.53
CA GLY A 23 6.58 -1.84 6.47
C GLY A 23 7.15 -0.81 5.48
N ALA A 24 8.47 -0.61 5.52
CA ALA A 24 9.19 0.28 4.63
C ALA A 24 9.08 -0.14 3.14
N GLU A 25 9.38 -1.39 2.80
CA GLU A 25 9.27 -1.87 1.41
C GLU A 25 7.83 -1.81 0.88
N THR A 26 6.85 -2.03 1.75
CA THR A 26 5.43 -1.93 1.38
C THR A 26 5.06 -0.47 1.07
N VAL A 27 5.50 0.47 1.90
CA VAL A 27 5.29 1.91 1.67
C VAL A 27 5.98 2.35 0.38
N GLU A 28 7.24 1.96 0.16
CA GLU A 28 8.01 2.30 -1.04
C GLU A 28 7.29 1.85 -2.32
N ARG A 29 6.78 0.61 -2.37
CA ARG A 29 6.02 0.11 -3.53
C ARG A 29 4.76 0.90 -3.78
N LEU A 30 4.04 1.31 -2.73
CA LEU A 30 2.83 2.12 -2.86
C LEU A 30 3.16 3.53 -3.34
N VAL A 31 4.20 4.17 -2.81
CA VAL A 31 4.69 5.48 -3.27
C VAL A 31 5.06 5.43 -4.74
N ASN A 32 5.83 4.41 -5.16
CA ASN A 32 6.17 4.20 -6.57
C ASN A 32 4.93 4.00 -7.44
N ARG A 33 3.90 3.29 -6.95
CA ARG A 33 2.64 3.12 -7.67
C ARG A 33 1.90 4.45 -7.85
N VAL A 34 1.78 5.26 -6.79
CA VAL A 34 1.16 6.60 -6.89
C VAL A 34 1.91 7.46 -7.92
N SER A 35 3.24 7.38 -7.95
CA SER A 35 4.07 8.16 -8.88
C SER A 35 4.00 7.70 -10.34
N THR A 36 3.88 6.40 -10.59
CA THR A 36 3.98 5.82 -11.95
C THR A 36 2.64 5.48 -12.59
N SER A 37 1.58 5.32 -11.79
CA SER A 37 0.26 4.94 -12.29
C SER A 37 -0.40 6.07 -13.08
N THR A 38 -0.73 5.79 -14.34
CA THR A 38 -1.50 6.68 -15.21
C THR A 38 -3.00 6.62 -14.91
N LEU A 39 -3.49 5.46 -14.45
CA LEU A 39 -4.88 5.27 -14.06
C LEU A 39 -5.18 5.92 -12.71
N LEU A 40 -6.24 6.73 -12.65
CA LEU A 40 -6.67 7.41 -11.43
C LEU A 40 -7.11 6.43 -10.34
N GLU A 41 -7.78 5.35 -10.71
CA GLU A 41 -8.22 4.30 -9.77
C GLU A 41 -7.04 3.65 -9.05
N ASP A 42 -5.94 3.39 -9.77
CA ASP A 42 -4.72 2.85 -9.18
C ASP A 42 -4.08 3.82 -8.18
N ARG A 43 -4.04 5.12 -8.51
CA ARG A 43 -3.53 6.15 -7.59
C ARG A 43 -4.41 6.26 -6.34
N ARG A 44 -5.74 6.20 -6.48
CA ARG A 44 -6.70 6.21 -5.36
C ARG A 44 -6.49 5.03 -4.43
N ASP A 45 -6.42 3.82 -4.98
CA ASP A 45 -6.21 2.60 -4.19
C ASP A 45 -4.88 2.62 -3.45
N ALA A 46 -3.82 3.11 -4.10
CA ALA A 46 -2.51 3.26 -3.48
C ALA A 46 -2.53 4.32 -2.36
N CYS A 47 -3.18 5.47 -2.56
CA CYS A 47 -3.35 6.49 -1.51
C CYS A 47 -4.18 5.97 -0.34
N ARG A 48 -5.26 5.21 -0.61
CA ARG A 48 -6.08 4.57 0.42
C ARG A 48 -5.25 3.58 1.25
N ALA A 49 -4.39 2.80 0.61
CA ALA A 49 -3.47 1.89 1.29
C ALA A 49 -2.42 2.65 2.13
N LEU A 50 -1.83 3.74 1.61
CA LEU A 50 -0.91 4.60 2.35
C LEU A 50 -1.57 5.19 3.61
N LYS A 51 -2.83 5.64 3.51
CA LYS A 51 -3.61 6.12 4.66
C LYS A 51 -3.83 5.04 5.73
N ALA A 52 -4.01 3.78 5.33
CA ALA A 52 -4.13 2.68 6.29
C ALA A 52 -2.79 2.41 6.98
N LEU A 53 -1.68 2.43 6.23
CA LEU A 53 -0.33 2.20 6.75
C LEU A 53 0.16 3.34 7.64
N SER A 54 -0.28 4.58 7.41
CA SER A 54 0.08 5.73 8.25
C SER A 54 -0.35 5.59 9.71
N LYS A 55 -1.25 4.64 10.05
CA LYS A 55 -1.58 4.35 11.46
C LYS A 55 -0.47 3.56 12.18
N LYS A 56 0.25 2.69 11.46
CA LYS A 56 1.25 1.75 12.02
C LYS A 56 2.69 2.13 11.66
N TYR A 57 2.91 2.64 10.46
CA TYR A 57 4.22 2.95 9.86
C TYR A 57 4.33 4.46 9.56
N ARG A 58 4.06 5.29 10.57
CA ARG A 58 4.04 6.77 10.44
C ARG A 58 5.36 7.33 9.93
N LEU A 59 6.46 6.77 10.41
CA LEU A 59 7.80 7.27 10.12
C LEU A 59 8.18 6.98 8.68
N GLU A 60 7.86 5.78 8.18
CA GLU A 60 8.12 5.35 6.83
C GLU A 60 7.24 6.10 5.82
N VAL A 61 5.94 6.23 6.10
CA VAL A 61 5.01 7.00 5.26
C VAL A 61 5.40 8.49 5.25
N GLY A 62 5.81 9.06 6.38
CA GLY A 62 6.26 10.45 6.45
C GLY A 62 7.60 10.68 5.74
N ALA A 63 8.56 9.75 5.85
CA ALA A 63 9.88 9.90 5.25
C ALA A 63 9.88 9.67 3.74
N GLN A 64 9.10 8.71 3.24
CA GLN A 64 9.12 8.31 1.83
C GLN A 64 7.91 8.83 1.03
N GLY A 65 6.78 9.04 1.71
CA GLY A 65 5.50 9.34 1.07
C GLY A 65 5.13 10.82 1.02
N MET A 66 5.86 11.70 1.71
CA MET A 66 5.35 13.07 1.89
C MET A 66 5.36 13.91 0.61
N ASP A 67 6.42 13.78 -0.18
CA ASP A 67 6.53 14.47 -1.47
C ASP A 67 5.45 14.00 -2.45
N ILE A 68 5.22 12.68 -2.53
CA ILE A 68 4.23 12.13 -3.46
C ILE A 68 2.80 12.51 -3.06
N LEU A 69 2.49 12.55 -1.77
CA LEU A 69 1.18 12.96 -1.26
C LEU A 69 0.91 14.45 -1.56
N THR A 70 1.94 15.30 -1.47
CA THR A 70 1.84 16.70 -1.88
C THR A 70 1.57 16.82 -3.38
N GLN A 71 2.29 16.04 -4.20
CA GLN A 71 2.07 16.02 -5.65
C GLN A 71 0.65 15.55 -6.03
N VAL A 72 0.08 14.59 -5.30
CA VAL A 72 -1.31 14.16 -5.49
C VAL A 72 -2.29 15.31 -5.23
N LEU A 73 -2.08 16.08 -4.15
CA LEU A 73 -2.91 17.25 -3.84
C LEU A 73 -2.84 18.33 -4.93
N GLU A 74 -1.72 18.43 -5.64
CA GLU A 74 -1.55 19.39 -6.75
C GLU A 74 -2.18 18.88 -8.05
N LEU A 75 -1.90 17.64 -8.45
CA LEU A 75 -2.27 17.06 -9.74
C LEU A 75 -3.73 16.57 -9.77
N ASP A 76 -4.18 15.93 -8.70
CA ASP A 76 -5.50 15.28 -8.64
C ASP A 76 -6.52 16.08 -7.82
N ARG A 77 -6.28 17.39 -7.65
CA ARG A 77 -7.09 18.30 -6.80
C ARG A 77 -8.58 18.33 -7.11
N SER A 78 -8.98 18.00 -8.34
CA SER A 78 -10.39 17.96 -8.77
C SER A 78 -11.11 16.69 -8.32
N ASP A 79 -10.37 15.69 -7.89
CA ASP A 79 -10.92 14.42 -7.41
C ASP A 79 -11.05 14.42 -5.88
N CYS A 80 -12.26 14.62 -5.38
CA CYS A 80 -12.51 14.71 -3.95
C CYS A 80 -12.18 13.41 -3.19
N GLU A 81 -12.23 12.26 -3.86
CA GLU A 81 -11.97 10.97 -3.22
C GLU A 81 -10.48 10.81 -2.88
N ILE A 82 -9.58 10.99 -3.84
CA ILE A 82 -8.14 10.87 -3.61
C ILE A 82 -7.63 11.96 -2.65
N VAL A 83 -8.14 13.18 -2.78
CA VAL A 83 -7.81 14.30 -1.88
C VAL A 83 -8.24 13.98 -0.44
N GLY A 84 -9.34 13.25 -0.25
CA GLY A 84 -9.77 12.79 1.08
C GLY A 84 -8.92 11.69 1.70
N TYR A 85 -8.01 11.08 0.93
CA TYR A 85 -7.10 10.04 1.42
C TYR A 85 -5.73 10.56 1.87
N VAL A 86 -5.30 11.69 1.31
CA VAL A 86 -4.11 12.42 1.74
C VAL A 86 -4.38 13.14 3.06
#